data_AF-A0A498A1P7-F1
#
_entry.id   AF-A0A498A1P7-F1
#
_cell.length_a   1.000
_cell.length_b   1.000
_cell.length_c   1.000
_cell.angle_alpha   90.00
_cell.angle_beta   90.00
_cell.angle_gamma   90.00
#
_symmetry.space_group_name_H-M   'P 1'
#
loop_
_entity.id
_entity.type
_entity.pdbx_description
1 polymer ?
#
loop_
_entity_poly.entity_id
_entity_poly.type
_entity_poly.pdbx_seq_one_letter_code
_entity_poly.pdbx_strand_id
1 'polypeptide(L)' 'MAALTYRLRIYDGQYEVLHKRNYVVTLDLDSPGLDGVLDRQLGTLTREALAANEPMDSPRLEVCDARTGTVLLDWSGA' A
#
# COMPACT_ATOMS: atom_id res chain seq x y z
N MET A 1 6.89 -11.13 -16.83
CA MET A 1 6.85 -9.75 -17.36
C MET A 1 7.73 -8.88 -16.47
N ALA A 2 8.10 -7.67 -16.88
CA ALA A 2 9.05 -6.85 -16.12
C ALA A 2 8.40 -6.32 -14.84
N ALA A 3 9.13 -6.37 -13.72
CA ALA A 3 8.72 -5.71 -12.49
C ALA A 3 8.54 -4.21 -12.76
N LEU A 4 7.34 -3.69 -12.51
CA LEU A 4 6.98 -2.29 -12.76
C LEU A 4 7.05 -1.50 -11.45
N THR A 5 7.40 -0.23 -11.55
CA THR A 5 7.44 0.65 -10.38
C THR A 5 6.03 1.12 -10.07
N TYR A 6 5.56 0.80 -8.87
CA TYR A 6 4.27 1.20 -8.35
C TYR A 6 4.43 2.11 -7.14
N ARG A 7 3.40 2.91 -6.89
CA ARG A 7 3.30 3.76 -5.71
C ARG A 7 2.29 3.14 -4.77
N LEU A 8 2.73 2.80 -3.57
CA LEU A 8 1.87 2.36 -2.48
C LEU A 8 1.42 3.57 -1.67
N ARG A 9 0.13 3.57 -1.33
CA ARG A 9 -0.49 4.47 -0.36
C ARG A 9 -1.11 3.62 0.73
N ILE A 10 -0.78 3.91 1.96
CA ILE A 10 -1.51 3.36 3.11
C ILE A 10 -2.57 4.37 3.51
N TYR A 11 -3.74 3.89 3.89
CA TYR A 11 -4.82 4.72 4.41
C TYR A 11 -5.58 3.94 5.48
N ASP A 12 -6.29 4.65 6.34
CA ASP A 12 -7.21 4.03 7.28
C ASP A 12 -8.61 4.05 6.66
N GLY A 13 -9.26 2.90 6.51
CA GLY A 13 -10.60 2.78 5.96
C GLY A 13 -11.66 3.57 6.74
N GLN A 14 -11.37 3.98 7.99
CA GLN A 14 -12.22 4.89 8.76
C GLN A 14 -11.91 6.38 8.56
N TYR A 15 -10.67 6.73 8.18
CA TYR A 15 -10.22 8.10 7.97
C TYR A 15 -9.63 8.24 6.56
N GLU A 16 -10.37 8.89 5.66
CA GLU A 16 -10.11 8.95 4.21
C GLU A 16 -8.65 9.23 3.79
N VAL A 17 -7.83 9.88 4.61
CA VAL A 17 -6.39 10.05 4.35
C VAL A 17 -5.62 10.18 5.66
N LEU A 18 -5.00 9.08 6.12
CA LEU A 18 -3.93 9.13 7.12
C LEU A 18 -2.60 8.82 6.42
N HIS A 19 -1.71 9.81 6.50
CA HIS A 19 -0.47 10.04 5.76
C HIS A 19 -0.47 10.16 4.23
N LYS A 20 -0.12 11.39 3.80
CA LYS A 20 0.37 11.77 2.45
C LYS A 20 1.76 11.18 2.09
N ARG A 21 2.11 10.00 2.59
CA ARG A 21 3.41 9.37 2.28
C ARG A 21 3.27 8.50 1.05
N ASN A 22 3.90 8.94 -0.03
CA ASN A 22 4.00 8.18 -1.27
C ASN A 22 5.17 7.21 -1.13
N TYR A 23 4.88 5.94 -0.87
CA TYR A 23 5.90 4.89 -0.87
C TYR A 23 6.04 4.38 -2.30
N VAL A 24 7.25 4.37 -2.85
CA VAL A 24 7.47 3.87 -4.22
C VAL A 24 8.22 2.57 -4.13
N VAL A 25 7.61 1.49 -4.63
CA VAL A 25 8.18 0.15 -4.63
C VAL A 25 8.04 -0.47 -6.01
N THR A 26 9.01 -1.29 -6.40
CA THR A 26 8.88 -2.10 -7.61
C THR A 26 8.13 -3.38 -7.24
N LEU A 27 6.97 -3.60 -7.84
CA LEU A 27 6.19 -4.83 -7.65
C LEU A 27 6.05 -5.54 -9.00
N ASP A 28 5.89 -6.86 -8.94
CA ASP A 28 5.45 -7.64 -10.07
C ASP A 28 4.02 -8.10 -9.78
N LEU A 29 3.03 -7.47 -10.44
CA LEU A 29 1.61 -7.75 -10.19
C LEU A 29 1.18 -9.12 -10.72
N ASP A 30 1.98 -9.74 -11.60
CA ASP A 30 1.70 -11.08 -12.13
C ASP A 30 2.35 -12.19 -11.30
N SER A 31 3.06 -11.83 -10.21
CA SER A 31 3.74 -12.80 -9.37
C SER A 31 2.76 -13.58 -8.49
N PRO A 32 2.85 -14.91 -8.42
CA PRO A 32 1.99 -15.75 -7.58
C PRO A 32 2.19 -15.53 -6.07
N GLY A 33 3.17 -14.72 -5.67
CA GLY A 33 3.41 -14.32 -4.27
C GLY A 33 3.04 -12.88 -3.95
N LEU A 34 2.35 -12.17 -4.86
CA LEU A 34 2.02 -10.76 -4.71
C LEU A 34 1.27 -10.50 -3.40
N ASP A 35 0.26 -11.30 -3.08
CA ASP A 35 -0.58 -11.12 -1.89
C ASP A 35 0.28 -11.10 -0.61
N GLY A 36 1.20 -12.05 -0.46
CA GLY A 36 2.11 -12.09 0.69
C GLY A 36 3.12 -10.93 0.72
N VAL A 37 3.48 -10.36 -0.44
CA VAL A 37 4.27 -9.14 -0.51
C VAL A 37 3.44 -7.94 -0.06
N LEU A 38 2.20 -7.82 -0.52
CA LEU A 38 1.28 -6.75 -0.14
C LEU A 38 0.95 -6.80 1.34
N ASP A 39 0.70 -7.97 1.91
CA ASP A 39 0.48 -8.14 3.35
C ASP A 39 1.69 -7.71 4.19
N ARG A 40 2.90 -8.06 3.75
CA ARG A 40 4.12 -7.61 4.42
C ARG A 40 4.28 -6.09 4.35
N GLN A 41 3.98 -5.50 3.20
CA GLN A 41 4.04 -4.04 3.03
C GLN A 41 2.99 -3.35 3.89
N LEU A 42 1.74 -3.81 3.85
CA LEU A 42 0.65 -3.30 4.69
C LEU A 42 1.03 -3.34 6.17
N GLY A 43 1.52 -4.47 6.68
CA GLY A 43 1.94 -4.59 8.07
C GLY A 43 3.14 -3.70 8.44
N THR A 44 4.10 -3.51 7.53
CA THR A 44 5.25 -2.63 7.75
C THR A 44 4.82 -1.17 7.81
N LEU A 45 4.05 -0.72 6.82
CA LEU A 45 3.55 0.65 6.73
C LEU A 45 2.59 0.99 7.87
N THR A 46 1.73 0.04 8.27
CA THR A 46 0.83 0.22 9.43
C THR A 46 1.64 0.45 10.71
N ARG A 47 2.72 -0.31 10.93
CA ARG A 47 3.60 -0.12 12.09
C ARG A 47 4.30 1.24 12.06
N GLU A 48 4.74 1.70 10.90
CA GLU A 48 5.32 3.04 10.74
C GLU A 48 4.31 4.15 11.05
N ALA A 49 3.08 4.00 10.57
CA ALA A 49 2.00 4.96 10.82
C ALA A 49 1.60 4.99 12.31
N LEU A 50 1.46 3.82 12.95
CA LEU A 50 1.23 3.71 14.39
C LEU A 50 2.38 4.33 15.21
N ALA A 51 3.64 4.13 14.78
CA ALA A 51 4.79 4.76 15.42
C ALA A 51 4.80 6.28 15.26
N ALA A 52 4.16 6.81 14.21
CA ALA A 52 3.93 8.23 14.00
C ALA A 52 2.69 8.76 14.78
N ASN A 53 2.05 7.93 15.61
CA ASN A 53 0.79 8.23 16.32
C ASN A 53 -0.40 8.48 15.38
N GLU A 54 -0.41 7.89 14.19
CA GLU A 54 -1.56 7.93 13.31
C GLU A 54 -2.55 6.81 13.66
N PRO A 55 -3.86 7.10 13.70
CA PRO A 55 -4.88 6.06 13.82
C PRO A 55 -4.83 5.12 12.62
N MET A 56 -4.84 3.81 12.88
CA MET A 56 -4.83 2.77 11.85
C MET A 56 -5.81 1.67 12.27
N ASP A 57 -7.08 2.05 12.45
CA ASP A 57 -8.14 1.15 12.95
C ASP A 57 -8.58 0.15 11.88
N SER A 58 -8.48 0.51 10.60
CA SER A 58 -8.79 -0.34 9.45
C SER A 58 -7.78 -0.09 8.31
N PRO A 59 -6.51 -0.50 8.48
CA PRO A 59 -5.45 -0.16 7.52
C PRO A 59 -5.70 -0.83 6.17
N ARG A 60 -5.50 -0.06 5.09
CA ARG A 60 -5.64 -0.50 3.71
C ARG A 60 -4.50 0.03 2.85
N LEU A 61 -4.18 -0.71 1.80
CA LEU A 61 -3.07 -0.45 0.89
C LEU A 61 -3.58 -0.26 -0.54
N GLU A 62 -3.45 0.94 -1.06
CA GLU A 62 -3.69 1.25 -2.47
C GLU A 62 -2.39 1.10 -3.27
N VAL A 63 -2.44 0.32 -4.34
CA VAL A 63 -1.38 0.26 -5.35
C VAL A 63 -1.77 1.16 -6.51
N CYS A 64 -1.02 2.24 -6.69
CA CYS A 64 -1.19 3.17 -7.79
C CYS A 64 -0.08 3.01 -8.83
N ASP A 65 -0.41 3.22 -10.10
CA ASP A 65 0.57 3.40 -11.17
C ASP A 65 1.43 4.64 -10.87
N ALA A 66 2.76 4.49 -10.86
CA ALA A 66 3.66 5.56 -10.45
C ALA A 66 3.70 6.75 -11.44
N ARG A 67 3.32 6.53 -12.70
CA ARG A 67 3.39 7.53 -13.79
C ARG A 67 2.09 8.32 -13.93
N THR A 68 0.96 7.65 -13.80
CA THR A 68 -0.39 8.23 -14.00
C THR A 68 -1.09 8.53 -12.68
N GLY A 69 -0.67 7.89 -11.58
CA GLY A 69 -1.36 7.98 -10.29
C GLY A 69 -2.67 7.20 -10.24
N THR A 70 -2.99 6.42 -11.27
CA THR A 70 -4.21 5.60 -11.34
C THR A 70 -4.15 4.50 -10.29
N VAL A 71 -5.21 4.33 -9.49
CA VAL A 71 -5.33 3.20 -8.58
C VAL A 71 -5.54 1.93 -9.41
N LEU A 72 -4.64 0.97 -9.25
CA LEU A 72 -4.68 -0.32 -9.94
C LEU A 72 -5.23 -1.42 -9.03
N LEU A 73 -4.99 -1.33 -7.73
CA LEU A 73 -5.41 -2.31 -6.74
C LEU A 73 -5.69 -1.62 -5.41
N ASP A 74 -6.73 -2.08 -4.73
CA ASP A 74 -7.01 -1.77 -3.33
C ASP A 74 -6.93 -3.07 -2.52
N TRP A 75 -6.08 -3.09 -1.50
CA TRP A 75 -5.76 -4.26 -0.70
C TRP A 75 -5.97 -3.98 0.79
N SER A 76 -6.94 -4.64 1.42
CA SER A 76 -7.24 -4.49 2.85
C SER A 76 -6.62 -5.58 3.74
N GLY A 77 -5.71 -6.39 3.20
CA GLY A 77 -5.33 -7.67 3.81
C GLY A 77 -6.36 -8.77 3.50
N ALA A 78 -5.89 -10.01 3.45
CA ALA A 78 -6.70 -11.22 3.29
C ALA A 78 -7.17 -11.79 4.64
#